data_AF-A0A5P9WAL0-F1
#
_entry.id   AF-A0A5P9WAL0-F1
#
_cell.length_a   1.000
_cell.length_b   1.000
_cell.length_c   1.000
_cell.angle_alpha   90.00
_cell.angle_beta   90.00
_cell.angle_gamma   90.00
#
_symmetry.space_group_name_H-M   'P 1'
#
loop_
_entity.id
_entity.type
_entity.pdbx_description
1 polymer ?
#
loop_
_entity_poly.entity_id
_entity_poly.type
_entity_poly.pdbx_seq_one_letter_code
_entity_poly.pdbx_strand_id
1 'polypeptide(L)'
;MKTANKTVDDEEAIKILQEVEGIGTEATRASIIEALKQKEYIQVIKNKLVVTEKGKLLCQAVESQHLLTSAEMTAKWETYLKKIGKREGNQENFINNIKKFIVHLLEAVPTDIEKLSFADYQEQKEKEAEKNIVGKCPKCGNNIVLKKSFYGCSNYPECKFTLAEHFRKKKLTKTNVKELLEGKETLVKGIKNKEKKPYNAVVKIGEKGYVDFISFSK
;
A
#
# COMPACT_ATOMS: atom_id res chain seq x y z
N MET A 1 14.72 6.12 -11.23
CA MET A 1 14.12 5.94 -12.58
C MET A 1 14.84 6.79 -13.63
N LYS A 2 14.99 8.12 -13.45
CA LYS A 2 15.75 8.97 -14.40
C LYS A 2 17.23 8.59 -14.57
N THR A 3 17.87 8.15 -13.49
CA THR A 3 19.30 7.79 -13.46
C THR A 3 19.54 6.29 -13.60
N ALA A 4 18.61 5.55 -14.21
CA ALA A 4 18.73 4.09 -14.38
C ALA A 4 19.95 3.72 -15.25
N ASN A 5 20.42 4.63 -16.09
CA ASN A 5 21.64 4.45 -16.86
C ASN A 5 22.90 4.26 -15.98
N LYS A 6 22.90 4.72 -14.72
CA LYS A 6 24.05 4.56 -13.80
C LYS A 6 24.19 3.14 -13.23
N THR A 7 23.22 2.27 -13.48
CA THR A 7 23.19 0.90 -12.97
C THR A 7 23.31 -0.12 -14.09
N VAL A 8 23.82 0.30 -15.26
CA VAL A 8 23.96 -0.50 -16.47
C VAL A 8 25.37 -0.29 -17.01
N ASP A 9 26.04 -1.37 -17.41
CA ASP A 9 27.41 -1.34 -17.92
C ASP A 9 27.48 -1.30 -19.46
N ASP A 10 26.43 -1.76 -20.16
CA ASP A 10 26.35 -1.76 -21.62
C ASP A 10 26.22 -0.33 -22.19
N GLU A 11 27.20 0.09 -22.99
CA GLU A 11 27.28 1.46 -23.52
C GLU A 11 26.09 1.83 -24.43
N GLU A 12 25.56 0.87 -25.19
CA GLU A 12 24.42 1.11 -26.07
C GLU A 12 23.14 1.31 -25.24
N ALA A 13 22.92 0.48 -24.23
CA ALA A 13 21.82 0.62 -23.29
C ALA A 13 21.90 1.91 -22.45
N ILE A 14 23.09 2.33 -22.04
CA ILE A 14 23.29 3.62 -21.37
C ILE A 14 22.82 4.78 -22.26
N LYS A 15 23.24 4.79 -23.54
CA LYS A 15 22.82 5.82 -24.50
C LYS A 15 21.31 5.83 -24.70
N ILE A 16 20.71 4.66 -24.89
CA ILE A 16 19.26 4.53 -25.03
C ILE A 16 18.55 5.08 -23.78
N LEU A 17 18.98 4.66 -22.58
CA LEU A 17 18.40 5.14 -21.33
C LEU A 17 18.59 6.65 -21.17
N GLN A 18 19.69 7.25 -21.62
CA GLN A 18 19.84 8.71 -21.61
C GLN A 18 18.86 9.38 -22.58
N GLU A 19 18.69 8.85 -23.79
CA GLU A 19 17.75 9.37 -24.79
C GLU A 19 16.30 9.31 -24.35
N VAL A 20 15.89 8.23 -23.66
CA VAL A 20 14.53 8.08 -23.11
C VAL A 20 14.40 8.61 -21.67
N GLU A 21 15.42 9.34 -21.20
CA GLU A 21 15.57 9.89 -19.85
C GLU A 21 15.53 8.87 -18.70
N GLY A 22 15.71 7.58 -18.94
CA GLY A 22 15.76 6.49 -17.96
C GLY A 22 14.65 5.48 -18.22
N ILE A 23 14.08 4.89 -17.15
CA ILE A 23 12.93 3.99 -17.28
C ILE A 23 11.63 4.79 -17.19
N GLY A 24 10.76 4.62 -18.19
CA GLY A 24 9.52 5.37 -18.37
C GLY A 24 9.76 6.82 -18.81
N THR A 25 8.70 7.53 -19.20
CA THR A 25 8.74 8.93 -19.62
C THR A 25 8.37 9.86 -18.45
N GLU A 26 8.59 11.16 -18.60
CA GLU A 26 8.16 12.15 -17.59
C GLU A 26 6.68 12.00 -17.21
N ALA A 27 5.82 11.70 -18.19
CA ALA A 27 4.39 11.50 -17.98
C ALA A 27 4.02 10.23 -17.18
N THR A 28 4.84 9.18 -17.22
CA THR A 28 4.50 7.88 -16.61
C THR A 28 5.16 7.64 -15.26
N ARG A 29 6.24 8.35 -14.91
CA ARG A 29 6.97 8.12 -13.65
C ARG A 29 6.13 8.38 -12.41
N ALA A 30 5.36 9.46 -12.40
CA ALA A 30 4.53 9.80 -11.26
C ALA A 30 3.46 8.72 -11.01
N SER A 31 2.80 8.24 -12.07
CA SER A 31 1.79 7.19 -11.95
C SER A 31 2.39 5.84 -11.55
N ILE A 32 3.60 5.51 -12.01
CA ILE A 32 4.31 4.30 -11.57
C ILE A 32 4.61 4.34 -10.07
N ILE A 33 5.15 5.45 -9.55
CA ILE A 33 5.45 5.59 -8.12
C ILE A 33 4.16 5.47 -7.28
N GLU A 34 3.07 6.11 -7.71
CA GLU A 34 1.79 6.01 -7.02
C GLU A 34 1.22 4.59 -7.08
N ALA A 35 1.34 3.89 -8.21
CA ALA A 35 0.93 2.48 -8.31
C ALA A 35 1.72 1.56 -7.37
N LEU A 36 3.03 1.75 -7.25
CA LEU A 36 3.88 0.98 -6.33
C LEU A 36 3.51 1.22 -4.86
N LYS A 37 3.15 2.46 -4.49
CA LYS A 37 2.64 2.79 -3.15
C LYS A 37 1.28 2.15 -2.90
N GLN A 38 0.35 2.26 -3.85
CA GLN A 38 -1.00 1.69 -3.73
C GLN A 38 -0.97 0.17 -3.59
N LYS A 39 -0.03 -0.50 -4.24
CA LYS A 39 0.19 -1.95 -4.13
C LYS A 39 1.01 -2.35 -2.89
N GLU A 40 1.43 -1.38 -2.07
CA GLU A 40 2.22 -1.58 -0.85
C GLU A 40 3.61 -2.20 -1.09
N TYR A 41 4.21 -2.00 -2.27
CA TYR A 41 5.59 -2.45 -2.54
C TYR A 41 6.64 -1.45 -2.04
N ILE A 42 6.27 -0.18 -1.97
CA ILE A 42 7.10 0.90 -1.41
C ILE A 42 6.27 1.76 -0.48
N GLN A 43 6.94 2.45 0.45
CA GLN A 43 6.31 3.40 1.37
C GLN A 43 7.22 4.61 1.61
N VAL A 44 6.64 5.70 2.12
CA VAL A 44 7.39 6.91 2.49
C VAL A 44 7.57 6.93 4.01
N ILE A 45 8.80 6.83 4.48
CA ILE A 45 9.17 6.97 5.90
C ILE A 45 10.11 8.16 6.03
N LYS A 46 9.72 9.16 6.84
CA LYS A 46 10.53 10.38 7.06
C LYS A 46 10.99 11.04 5.74
N ASN A 47 10.05 11.22 4.79
CA ASN A 47 10.29 11.75 3.44
C ASN A 47 11.26 10.94 2.57
N LYS A 48 11.58 9.69 2.93
CA LYS A 48 12.38 8.77 2.12
C LYS A 48 11.52 7.63 1.61
N LEU A 49 11.70 7.25 0.34
CA LEU A 49 11.09 6.04 -0.22
C LEU A 49 11.86 4.82 0.28
N VAL A 50 11.13 3.84 0.80
CA VAL A 50 11.67 2.59 1.34
C VAL A 50 10.87 1.43 0.76
N VAL A 51 11.55 0.35 0.37
CA VAL A 51 10.92 -0.90 -0.11
C VAL A 51 10.32 -1.65 1.09
N THR A 52 9.08 -2.12 0.96
CA THR A 52 8.42 -2.94 2.00
C THR A 52 8.89 -4.40 1.90
N GLU A 53 8.62 -5.24 2.91
CA GLU A 53 8.93 -6.68 2.78
C GLU A 53 8.17 -7.33 1.63
N LYS A 54 6.93 -6.91 1.38
CA LYS A 54 6.17 -7.33 0.20
C LYS A 54 6.89 -6.97 -1.11
N GLY A 55 7.48 -5.77 -1.17
CA GLY A 55 8.28 -5.33 -2.32
C GLY A 55 9.56 -6.14 -2.48
N LYS A 56 10.26 -6.45 -1.39
CA LYS A 56 11.46 -7.29 -1.42
C LYS A 56 11.15 -8.70 -1.90
N LEU A 57 10.10 -9.34 -1.37
CA LEU A 57 9.64 -10.65 -1.82
C LEU A 57 9.32 -10.66 -3.31
N LEU A 58 8.67 -9.61 -3.82
CA LEU A 58 8.41 -9.49 -5.25
C LEU A 58 9.72 -9.43 -6.04
N CYS A 59 10.69 -8.62 -5.63
CA CYS A 59 11.99 -8.56 -6.30
C CYS A 59 12.72 -9.91 -6.30
N GLN A 60 12.70 -10.62 -5.17
CA GLN A 60 13.32 -11.94 -5.04
C GLN A 60 12.63 -12.99 -5.92
N ALA A 61 11.30 -12.93 -6.06
CA ALA A 61 10.52 -13.86 -6.90
C ALA A 61 10.91 -13.83 -8.39
N VAL A 62 11.49 -12.72 -8.85
CA VAL A 62 11.90 -12.53 -10.25
C VAL A 62 13.38 -12.22 -10.40
N GLU A 63 14.18 -12.42 -9.35
CA GLU A 63 15.59 -12.02 -9.33
C GLU A 63 16.43 -12.78 -10.35
N SER A 64 16.15 -14.07 -10.52
CA SER A 64 16.72 -14.95 -11.55
C SER A 64 16.32 -14.56 -12.98
N GLN A 65 15.24 -13.80 -13.13
CA GLN A 65 14.66 -13.40 -14.40
C GLN A 65 15.29 -12.07 -14.85
N HIS A 66 16.60 -12.08 -15.13
CA HIS A 66 17.37 -10.88 -15.50
C HIS A 66 16.78 -10.11 -16.70
N LEU A 67 16.11 -10.82 -17.62
CA LEU A 67 15.41 -10.21 -18.75
C LEU A 67 14.21 -9.36 -18.33
N LEU A 68 13.57 -9.67 -17.20
CA LEU A 68 12.43 -8.92 -16.65
C LEU A 68 12.88 -7.76 -15.78
N THR A 69 13.96 -7.94 -15.02
CA THR A 69 14.39 -7.00 -13.96
C THR A 69 15.45 -6.00 -14.40
N SER A 70 16.08 -6.19 -15.57
CA SER A 70 17.13 -5.29 -16.04
C SER A 70 16.60 -3.99 -16.66
N ALA A 71 17.26 -2.89 -16.27
CA ALA A 71 17.06 -1.58 -16.89
C ALA A 71 17.43 -1.59 -18.38
N GLU A 72 18.45 -2.35 -18.73
CA GLU A 72 18.90 -2.55 -20.12
C GLU A 72 17.80 -3.14 -21.00
N MET A 73 17.16 -4.24 -20.59
CA MET A 73 16.12 -4.87 -21.42
C MET A 73 14.90 -3.96 -21.57
N THR A 74 14.57 -3.23 -20.51
CA THR A 74 13.52 -2.20 -20.54
C THR A 74 13.84 -1.12 -21.59
N ALA A 75 15.10 -0.67 -21.65
CA ALA A 75 15.54 0.29 -22.66
C ALA A 75 15.43 -0.27 -24.09
N LYS A 76 15.84 -1.53 -24.29
CA LYS A 76 15.77 -2.23 -25.58
C LYS A 76 14.32 -2.35 -26.09
N TRP A 77 13.36 -2.59 -25.21
CA TRP A 77 11.93 -2.61 -25.57
C TRP A 77 11.42 -1.24 -25.99
N GLU A 78 11.73 -0.18 -25.25
CA GLU A 78 11.34 1.19 -25.61
C GLU A 78 11.90 1.58 -26.99
N THR A 79 13.15 1.21 -27.27
CA THR A 79 13.76 1.40 -28.61
C THR A 79 13.00 0.64 -29.69
N TYR A 80 12.61 -0.61 -29.44
CA TYR A 80 11.87 -1.40 -30.41
C TYR A 80 10.47 -0.80 -30.67
N LEU A 81 9.78 -0.36 -29.62
CA LEU A 81 8.50 0.33 -29.73
C LEU A 81 8.62 1.62 -30.55
N LYS A 82 9.71 2.39 -30.37
CA LYS A 82 10.02 3.58 -31.17
C LYS A 82 10.24 3.24 -32.65
N LYS A 83 10.95 2.16 -32.96
CA LYS A 83 11.13 1.66 -34.35
C LYS A 83 9.79 1.26 -34.98
N ILE A 84 8.91 0.59 -34.25
CA ILE A 84 7.55 0.29 -34.72
C ILE A 84 6.79 1.59 -35.02
N GLY A 85 6.83 2.57 -34.12
CA GLY A 85 6.18 3.87 -34.32
C GLY A 85 6.67 4.63 -35.56
N LYS A 86 7.94 4.44 -35.94
CA LYS A 86 8.56 4.98 -37.17
C LYS A 86 8.32 4.12 -38.41
N ARG A 87 7.63 2.99 -38.30
CA ARG A 87 7.46 1.98 -39.38
C ARG A 87 8.78 1.32 -39.83
N GLU A 88 9.80 1.33 -38.97
CA GLU A 88 11.10 0.68 -39.18
C GLU A 88 11.18 -0.69 -38.49
N GLY A 89 10.19 -1.03 -37.65
CA GLY A 89 10.11 -2.28 -36.90
C GLY A 89 8.90 -3.13 -37.26
N ASN A 90 8.97 -4.44 -37.03
CA ASN A 90 7.87 -5.36 -37.26
C ASN A 90 7.12 -5.63 -35.95
N GLN A 91 5.85 -5.17 -35.89
CA GLN A 91 5.01 -5.33 -34.71
C GLN A 91 4.69 -6.80 -34.39
N GLU A 92 4.46 -7.64 -35.40
CA GLU A 92 4.12 -9.05 -35.21
C GLU A 92 5.27 -9.82 -34.56
N ASN A 93 6.50 -9.58 -35.04
CA ASN A 93 7.70 -10.17 -34.46
C ASN A 93 7.88 -9.74 -32.99
N PHE A 94 7.64 -8.47 -32.67
CA PHE A 94 7.71 -7.99 -31.30
C PHE A 94 6.72 -8.73 -30.39
N ILE A 95 5.45 -8.80 -30.80
CA ILE A 95 4.41 -9.47 -30.03
C ILE A 95 4.70 -10.96 -29.87
N ASN A 96 5.19 -11.64 -30.92
CA ASN A 96 5.58 -13.05 -30.85
C ASN A 96 6.73 -13.29 -29.86
N ASN A 97 7.71 -12.38 -29.81
CA ASN A 97 8.79 -12.46 -28.83
C ASN A 97 8.28 -12.22 -27.39
N ILE A 98 7.38 -11.26 -27.18
CA ILE A 98 6.75 -11.03 -25.87
C ILE A 98 5.95 -12.25 -25.43
N LYS A 99 5.20 -12.90 -26.33
CA LYS A 99 4.46 -14.14 -26.02
C LYS A 99 5.39 -15.25 -25.54
N LYS A 100 6.49 -15.50 -26.27
CA LYS A 100 7.50 -16.51 -25.87
C LYS A 100 8.11 -16.18 -24.51
N PHE A 101 8.38 -14.90 -24.26
CA PHE A 101 8.91 -14.45 -22.98
C PHE A 101 7.91 -14.68 -21.83
N ILE A 102 6.62 -14.40 -22.03
CA ILE A 102 5.59 -14.69 -21.03
C ILE A 102 5.51 -16.18 -20.72
N VAL A 103 5.53 -17.05 -21.75
CA VAL A 103 5.50 -18.51 -21.55
C VAL A 103 6.69 -18.96 -20.69
N HIS A 104 7.89 -18.49 -21.00
CA HIS A 104 9.08 -18.78 -20.20
C HIS A 104 8.94 -18.34 -18.74
N LEU A 105 8.41 -17.15 -18.48
CA LEU A 105 8.19 -16.66 -17.11
C LEU A 105 7.18 -17.51 -16.34
N LEU A 106 6.11 -17.98 -17.01
CA LEU A 106 5.10 -18.84 -16.38
C LEU A 106 5.68 -20.21 -15.99
N GLU A 107 6.70 -20.68 -16.68
CA GLU A 107 7.40 -21.94 -16.36
C GLU A 107 8.44 -21.73 -15.25
N ALA A 108 9.20 -20.63 -15.30
CA ALA A 108 10.35 -20.43 -14.41
C ALA A 108 9.99 -19.82 -13.05
N VAL A 109 9.14 -18.78 -13.02
CA VAL A 109 8.85 -17.99 -11.80
C VAL A 109 8.21 -18.81 -10.67
N PRO A 110 7.28 -19.76 -10.91
CA PRO A 110 6.72 -20.57 -9.83
C PRO A 110 7.79 -21.32 -9.02
N THR A 111 8.79 -21.87 -9.70
CA THR A 111 9.92 -22.58 -9.08
C THR A 111 10.76 -21.66 -8.19
N ASP A 112 10.88 -20.38 -8.56
CA ASP A 112 11.62 -19.41 -7.76
C ASP A 112 10.82 -18.92 -6.55
N ILE A 113 9.48 -18.82 -6.69
CA ILE A 113 8.58 -18.51 -5.57
C ILE A 113 8.62 -19.61 -4.50
N GLU A 114 8.72 -20.88 -4.88
CA GLU A 114 8.81 -22.01 -3.94
C GLU A 114 10.04 -21.93 -3.02
N LYS A 115 11.10 -21.25 -3.46
CA LYS A 115 12.34 -21.06 -2.68
C LYS A 115 12.24 -19.87 -1.71
N LEU A 116 11.20 -19.05 -1.82
CA LEU A 116 11.06 -17.85 -0.99
C LEU A 116 10.52 -18.18 0.39
N SER A 117 11.11 -17.55 1.40
CA SER A 117 10.56 -17.51 2.75
C SER A 117 9.58 -16.36 2.87
N PHE A 118 8.35 -16.64 3.31
CA PHE A 118 7.35 -15.62 3.63
C PHE A 118 7.33 -15.24 5.11
N ALA A 119 8.22 -15.79 5.94
CA ALA A 119 8.21 -15.64 7.39
C ALA A 119 8.27 -14.17 7.83
N ASP A 120 9.23 -13.40 7.31
CA ASP A 120 9.40 -11.99 7.68
C ASP A 120 8.18 -11.13 7.31
N TYR A 121 7.55 -11.43 6.17
CA TYR A 121 6.34 -10.77 5.73
C TYR A 121 5.14 -11.11 6.61
N GLN A 122 5.00 -12.38 6.99
CA GLN A 122 3.96 -12.85 7.90
C GLN A 122 4.12 -12.23 9.29
N GLU A 123 5.33 -12.25 9.86
CA GLU A 123 5.62 -11.66 11.16
C GLU A 123 5.31 -10.15 11.18
N GLN A 124 5.67 -9.42 10.12
CA GLN A 124 5.30 -8.00 10.02
C GLN A 124 3.79 -7.80 9.93
N LYS A 125 3.08 -8.61 9.14
CA LYS A 125 1.62 -8.55 9.03
C LYS A 125 0.93 -8.84 10.36
N GLU A 126 1.43 -9.80 11.12
CA GLU A 126 0.93 -10.12 12.47
C GLU A 126 1.16 -8.96 13.43
N LYS A 127 2.38 -8.41 13.48
CA LYS A 127 2.69 -7.22 14.30
C LYS A 127 1.84 -6.01 13.94
N GLU A 128 1.53 -5.81 12.65
CA GLU A 128 0.61 -4.76 12.19
C GLU A 128 -0.82 -5.04 12.64
N ALA A 129 -1.29 -6.29 12.51
CA ALA A 129 -2.61 -6.71 12.94
C ALA A 129 -2.79 -6.49 14.46
N GLU A 130 -1.79 -6.84 15.27
CA GLU A 130 -1.77 -6.59 16.71
C GLU A 130 -1.84 -5.11 17.05
N LYS A 131 -1.04 -4.26 16.37
CA LYS A 131 -1.07 -2.80 16.58
C LYS A 131 -2.42 -2.15 16.23
N ASN A 132 -3.20 -2.80 15.37
CA ASN A 132 -4.53 -2.37 14.97
C ASN A 132 -5.60 -2.81 15.97
N ILE A 133 -5.31 -3.71 16.91
CA ILE A 133 -6.21 -4.03 18.01
C ILE A 133 -6.27 -2.84 18.97
N VAL A 134 -7.48 -2.33 19.22
CA VAL A 134 -7.71 -1.17 20.10
C VAL A 134 -8.41 -1.52 21.42
N GLY A 135 -9.03 -2.69 21.49
CA GLY A 135 -9.74 -3.15 22.69
C GLY A 135 -10.58 -4.39 22.44
N LYS A 136 -11.42 -4.74 23.41
CA LYS A 136 -12.38 -5.85 23.31
C LYS A 136 -13.75 -5.33 22.89
N CYS A 137 -14.49 -6.18 22.19
CA CYS A 137 -15.82 -5.87 21.69
C CYS A 137 -16.82 -5.95 22.84
N PRO A 138 -17.61 -4.89 23.10
CA PRO A 138 -18.58 -4.90 24.18
C PRO A 138 -19.75 -5.88 23.95
N LYS A 139 -19.95 -6.37 22.71
CA LYS A 139 -21.02 -7.34 22.38
C LYS A 139 -20.63 -8.80 22.50
N CYS A 140 -19.36 -9.14 22.23
CA CYS A 140 -18.94 -10.56 22.15
C CYS A 140 -17.56 -10.86 22.74
N GLY A 141 -16.87 -9.87 23.32
CA GLY A 141 -15.56 -10.06 23.94
C GLY A 141 -14.37 -10.27 22.98
N ASN A 142 -14.60 -10.45 21.68
CA ASN A 142 -13.54 -10.56 20.67
C ASN A 142 -12.80 -9.24 20.43
N ASN A 143 -11.70 -9.26 19.67
CA ASN A 143 -10.92 -8.05 19.42
C ASN A 143 -11.68 -7.03 18.56
N ILE A 144 -11.46 -5.75 18.84
CA ILE A 144 -11.83 -4.63 17.97
C ILE A 144 -10.57 -4.18 17.25
N VAL A 145 -10.63 -4.19 15.91
CA VAL A 145 -9.52 -3.81 15.03
C VAL A 145 -9.83 -2.54 14.27
N LEU A 146 -8.84 -1.66 14.12
CA LEU A 146 -8.91 -0.52 13.21
C LEU A 146 -8.90 -1.03 11.76
N LYS A 147 -9.98 -0.77 11.03
CA LYS A 147 -10.05 -0.87 9.58
C LYS A 147 -9.85 0.53 8.97
N LYS A 148 -9.79 0.62 7.63
CA LYS A 148 -9.45 1.85 6.89
C LYS A 148 -10.05 3.16 7.44
N SER A 149 -11.29 3.15 7.93
CA SER A 149 -11.99 4.36 8.43
C SER A 149 -12.92 4.13 9.64
N PHE A 150 -12.89 2.93 10.23
CA PHE A 150 -13.74 2.56 11.36
C PHE A 150 -13.13 1.41 12.16
N TYR A 151 -13.59 1.23 13.39
CA TYR A 151 -13.22 0.11 14.23
C TYR A 151 -14.28 -0.98 14.12
N GLY A 152 -13.87 -2.21 13.80
CA GLY A 152 -14.78 -3.33 13.59
C GLY A 152 -14.42 -4.52 14.48
N CYS A 153 -15.42 -5.33 14.83
CA CYS A 153 -15.18 -6.60 15.51
C CYS A 153 -14.45 -7.59 14.59
N SER A 154 -13.46 -8.28 15.14
CA SER A 154 -12.74 -9.36 14.46
C SER A 154 -13.63 -10.59 14.18
N ASN A 155 -14.73 -10.76 14.91
CA ASN A 155 -15.67 -11.88 14.76
C ASN A 155 -16.78 -11.61 13.72
N TYR A 156 -16.58 -10.71 12.78
CA TYR A 156 -17.53 -10.50 11.67
C TYR A 156 -17.49 -11.73 10.73
N PRO A 157 -18.63 -12.25 10.22
CA PRO A 157 -19.97 -11.65 10.22
C PRO A 157 -20.83 -11.94 11.46
N GLU A 158 -20.43 -12.85 12.35
CA GLU A 158 -21.17 -13.25 13.55
C GLU A 158 -21.39 -12.09 14.54
N CYS A 159 -20.42 -11.19 14.65
CA CYS A 159 -20.55 -9.92 15.37
C CYS A 159 -20.38 -8.73 14.43
N LYS A 160 -21.48 -8.00 14.20
CA LYS A 160 -21.52 -6.81 13.34
C LYS A 160 -21.23 -5.50 14.10
N PHE A 161 -20.64 -5.58 15.29
CA PHE A 161 -20.29 -4.38 16.05
C PHE A 161 -19.24 -3.56 15.31
N THR A 162 -19.54 -2.27 15.14
CA THR A 162 -18.65 -1.27 14.56
C THR A 162 -18.70 0.00 15.39
N LEU A 163 -17.59 0.72 15.42
CA LEU A 163 -17.47 2.04 16.05
C LEU A 163 -16.81 3.00 15.06
N ALA A 164 -17.39 4.18 14.90
CA ALA A 164 -16.85 5.21 13.99
C ALA A 164 -15.49 5.72 14.48
N GLU A 165 -14.54 5.95 13.57
CA GLU A 165 -13.23 6.53 13.92
C GLU A 165 -13.34 8.03 14.29
N HIS A 166 -14.43 8.68 13.89
CA HIS A 166 -14.63 10.11 14.05
C HIS A 166 -15.92 10.41 14.81
N PHE A 167 -15.85 11.39 15.70
CA PHE A 167 -17.00 12.04 16.30
C PHE A 167 -17.08 13.49 15.80
N ARG A 168 -18.16 13.84 15.09
CA ARG A 168 -18.36 15.20 14.52
C ARG A 168 -17.12 15.73 13.77
N LYS A 169 -16.56 14.91 12.86
CA LYS A 169 -15.32 15.16 12.08
C LYS A 169 -14.03 15.22 12.89
N LYS A 170 -14.07 15.10 14.22
CA LYS A 170 -12.89 14.95 15.06
C LYS A 170 -12.50 13.48 15.14
N LYS A 171 -11.28 13.16 14.72
CA LYS A 171 -10.70 11.81 14.88
C LYS A 171 -10.55 11.48 16.36
N LEU A 172 -11.09 10.34 16.78
CA LEU A 172 -10.95 9.82 18.14
C LEU A 172 -9.53 9.27 18.34
N THR A 173 -8.93 9.55 19.50
CA THR A 173 -7.63 8.97 19.86
C THR A 173 -7.78 7.48 20.22
N LYS A 174 -6.69 6.71 20.15
CA LYS A 174 -6.70 5.29 20.61
C LYS A 174 -7.19 5.17 22.06
N THR A 175 -6.82 6.11 22.92
CA THR A 175 -7.27 6.18 24.32
C THR A 175 -8.77 6.39 24.40
N ASN A 176 -9.32 7.35 23.65
CA ASN A 176 -10.77 7.59 23.62
C ASN A 176 -11.53 6.34 23.19
N VAL A 177 -11.05 5.66 22.14
CA VAL A 177 -11.69 4.43 21.64
C VAL A 177 -11.64 3.33 22.68
N LYS A 178 -10.52 3.16 23.39
CA LYS A 178 -10.39 2.14 24.44
C LYS A 178 -11.36 2.41 25.60
N GLU A 179 -11.43 3.64 26.09
CA GLU A 179 -12.38 4.03 27.15
C GLU A 179 -13.84 3.83 26.73
N LEU A 180 -14.17 4.21 25.49
CA LEU A 180 -15.49 4.00 24.91
C LEU A 180 -15.85 2.51 24.87
N LEU A 181 -14.93 1.64 24.43
CA LEU A 181 -15.15 0.19 24.39
C LEU A 181 -15.32 -0.44 25.79
N GLU A 182 -14.73 0.18 26.82
CA GLU A 182 -14.92 -0.17 28.23
C GLU A 182 -16.25 0.37 28.81
N GLY A 183 -17.04 1.10 28.01
CA GLY A 183 -18.33 1.66 28.42
C GLY A 183 -18.23 2.96 29.23
N LYS A 184 -17.04 3.57 29.30
CA LYS A 184 -16.79 4.81 30.04
C LYS A 184 -17.31 6.03 29.30
N GLU A 185 -17.60 7.07 30.07
CA GLU A 185 -17.77 8.41 29.54
C GLU A 185 -16.40 9.00 29.20
N THR A 186 -16.22 9.40 27.95
CA THR A 186 -14.92 9.75 27.38
C THR A 186 -14.89 11.20 26.95
N LEU A 187 -13.86 11.93 27.37
CA LEU A 187 -13.64 13.33 26.98
C LEU A 187 -12.97 13.42 25.60
N VAL A 188 -13.65 14.06 24.66
CA VAL A 188 -13.12 14.38 23.33
C VAL A 188 -12.89 15.89 23.24
N LYS A 189 -11.61 16.26 23.11
CA LYS A 189 -11.19 17.67 23.09
C LYS A 189 -11.10 18.25 21.67
N GLY A 190 -11.39 19.55 21.54
CA GLY A 190 -11.16 20.31 20.31
C GLY A 190 -12.03 19.88 19.13
N ILE A 191 -13.30 19.58 19.40
CA ILE A 191 -14.32 19.38 18.37
C ILE A 191 -14.72 20.75 17.82
N LYS A 192 -14.88 20.88 16.50
CA LYS A 192 -15.28 22.16 15.88
C LYS A 192 -16.79 22.23 15.73
N ASN A 193 -17.40 23.35 16.15
CA ASN A 193 -18.81 23.63 15.87
C ASN A 193 -19.00 24.15 14.43
N LYS A 194 -20.24 24.52 14.05
CA LYS A 194 -20.55 25.08 12.73
C LYS A 194 -19.75 26.36 12.41
N GLU A 195 -19.44 27.16 13.43
CA GLU A 195 -18.63 28.39 13.34
C GLU A 195 -17.12 28.13 13.41
N LYS A 196 -16.66 26.87 13.35
CA LYS A 196 -15.26 26.45 13.50
C LYS A 196 -14.63 26.74 14.88
N LYS A 197 -15.40 27.19 15.88
CA LYS A 197 -14.92 27.38 17.26
C LYS A 197 -14.74 26.01 17.95
N PRO A 198 -13.62 25.77 18.66
CA PRO A 198 -13.37 24.51 19.35
C PRO A 198 -14.20 24.41 20.65
N TYR A 199 -14.67 23.21 20.96
CA TYR A 199 -15.27 22.85 22.24
C TYR A 199 -14.88 21.42 22.64
N ASN A 200 -15.07 21.09 23.91
CA ASN A 200 -14.85 19.76 24.46
C ASN A 200 -16.20 19.11 24.74
N ALA A 201 -16.30 17.79 24.54
CA ALA A 201 -17.51 17.03 24.83
C ALA A 201 -17.19 15.73 25.55
N VAL A 202 -18.06 15.34 26.47
CA VAL A 202 -18.12 14.00 27.02
C VAL A 202 -19.04 13.16 26.13
N VAL A 203 -18.58 11.98 25.74
CA VAL A 203 -19.30 11.07 24.85
C VAL A 203 -19.30 9.65 25.39
N LYS A 204 -20.25 8.82 24.93
CA LYS A 204 -20.36 7.41 25.30
C LYS A 204 -20.73 6.55 24.09
N ILE A 205 -20.47 5.25 24.14
CA ILE A 205 -21.00 4.30 23.15
C ILE A 205 -22.51 4.15 23.35
N GLY A 206 -23.27 4.40 22.30
CA GLY A 206 -24.70 4.11 22.20
C GLY A 206 -25.00 2.67 21.79
N GLU A 207 -26.26 2.26 21.93
CA GLU A 207 -26.73 0.88 21.74
C GLU A 207 -26.44 0.28 20.35
N LYS A 208 -26.35 1.15 19.33
CA LYS A 208 -26.10 0.76 17.93
C LYS A 208 -24.63 0.89 17.49
N GLY A 209 -23.70 1.17 18.41
CA GLY A 209 -22.27 1.36 18.09
C GLY A 209 -21.92 2.76 17.58
N TYR A 210 -22.85 3.71 17.67
CA TYR A 210 -22.57 5.12 17.47
C TYR A 210 -22.02 5.75 18.75
N VAL A 211 -21.32 6.89 18.59
CA VAL A 211 -20.82 7.68 19.71
C VAL A 211 -21.85 8.77 20.01
N ASP A 212 -22.50 8.65 21.16
CA ASP A 212 -23.52 9.58 21.61
C ASP A 212 -22.90 10.72 22.42
N PHE A 213 -23.44 11.92 22.24
CA PHE A 213 -23.08 13.10 23.01
C PHE A 213 -23.77 13.05 24.37
N ILE A 214 -23.00 13.25 25.44
CA ILE A 214 -23.55 13.32 26.81
C ILE A 214 -23.62 14.77 27.26
N SER A 215 -22.48 15.47 27.32
CA SER A 215 -22.42 16.83 27.84
C SER A 215 -21.24 17.62 27.27
N PHE A 216 -21.32 18.94 27.38
CA PHE A 216 -20.16 19.80 27.14
C PHE A 216 -19.21 19.71 28.33
N SER A 217 -17.92 19.64 28.05
CA SER A 217 -16.87 19.83 29.06
C SER A 217 -16.32 21.24 28.97
N LYS A 218 -15.95 21.81 30.12
CA LYS A 218 -15.09 22.99 30.17
C LYS A 218 -13.74 22.71 29.49
#